data_AF-A0A1H8ULW8-F1
#
_entry.id   AF-A0A1H8ULW8-F1
#
_cell.length_a   1.000
_cell.length_b   1.000
_cell.length_c   1.000
_cell.angle_alpha   90.00
_cell.angle_beta   90.00
_cell.angle_gamma   90.00
#
_symmetry.space_group_name_H-M   'P 1'
#
loop_
_entity.id
_entity.type
_entity.pdbx_description
1 polymer ?
#
loop_
_entity_poly.entity_id
_entity_poly.type
_entity_poly.pdbx_seq_one_letter_code
_entity_poly.pdbx_strand_id
1 'polypeptide(L)'
;MQTTTPHDAPATPAPGGHHALVLRTRLDPLLRRVLHGLGARVEPFEWRGIIGPAVDRVGGPTMHDAPDYLDADGAEALIELLQRMESRGGAPRWVHQMLSSHRAGALLERDGTLELGDAGTASWLLGELLRLPGRQRMA
;
A
#
# COMPACT_ATOMS: atom_id res chain seq x y z
N MET A 1 -9.15 3.48 50.43
CA MET A 1 -8.04 3.14 49.53
C MET A 1 -8.63 2.59 48.24
N GLN A 2 -8.62 3.38 47.17
CA GLN A 2 -9.10 2.94 45.85
C GLN A 2 -7.89 2.99 44.90
N THR A 3 -7.46 1.82 44.47
CA THR A 3 -6.38 1.64 43.49
C THR A 3 -7.02 1.71 42.12
N THR A 4 -7.00 2.87 41.48
CA THR A 4 -7.47 3.03 40.10
C THR A 4 -6.36 2.55 39.17
N THR A 5 -6.56 1.39 38.56
CA THR A 5 -5.72 0.86 37.48
C THR A 5 -5.70 1.87 36.33
N PRO A 6 -4.54 2.29 35.81
CA PRO A 6 -4.52 3.12 34.62
C PRO A 6 -5.04 2.29 33.46
N HIS A 7 -6.11 2.79 32.86
CA HIS A 7 -6.66 2.36 31.60
C HIS A 7 -5.53 2.42 30.56
N ASP A 8 -5.09 1.25 30.08
CA ASP A 8 -4.17 1.12 28.95
C ASP A 8 -4.81 1.77 27.73
N ALA A 9 -4.53 3.06 27.54
CA ALA A 9 -4.88 3.77 26.33
C ALA A 9 -4.08 3.08 25.21
N PRO A 10 -4.72 2.61 24.13
CA PRO A 10 -3.99 2.04 23.01
C PRO A 10 -3.03 3.11 22.51
N ALA A 11 -1.73 2.76 22.51
CA ALA A 11 -0.66 3.61 22.03
C ALA A 11 -1.10 4.30 20.73
N THR A 12 -1.18 5.62 20.77
CA THR A 12 -1.45 6.40 19.57
C THR A 12 -0.25 6.16 18.64
N PRO A 13 -0.44 5.61 17.43
CA PRO A 13 0.68 5.36 16.54
C PRO A 13 1.37 6.69 16.24
N ALA A 14 2.70 6.66 16.28
CA ALA A 14 3.57 7.82 16.13
C ALA A 14 3.22 8.66 14.88
N PRO A 15 3.34 9.99 14.94
CA PRO A 15 3.05 10.86 13.82
C PRO A 15 4.20 10.72 12.80
N GLY A 16 3.96 10.04 11.69
CA GLY A 16 4.95 9.93 10.61
C GLY A 16 4.67 8.90 9.52
N GLY A 17 3.72 7.98 9.72
CA GLY A 17 3.31 6.99 8.71
C GLY A 17 1.99 7.35 8.04
N HIS A 18 1.84 7.04 6.75
CA HIS A 18 0.53 7.07 6.09
C HIS A 18 -0.41 6.08 6.78
N HIS A 19 -1.40 6.57 7.53
CA HIS A 19 -2.42 5.72 8.13
C HIS A 19 -3.74 5.88 7.37
N ALA A 20 -4.15 4.83 6.68
CA ALA A 20 -5.42 4.79 5.94
C ALA A 20 -6.31 3.65 6.44
N LEU A 21 -7.61 3.91 6.53
CA LEU A 21 -8.62 2.85 6.65
C LEU A 21 -9.13 2.53 5.24
N VAL A 22 -8.96 1.28 4.83
CA VAL A 22 -9.30 0.83 3.48
C VAL A 22 -10.32 -0.30 3.59
N LEU A 23 -11.40 -0.24 2.80
CA LEU A 23 -12.34 -1.36 2.70
C LEU A 23 -11.59 -2.65 2.35
N ARG A 24 -11.81 -3.72 3.12
CA ARG A 24 -11.15 -5.02 2.91
C ARG A 24 -11.37 -5.55 1.49
N THR A 25 -12.54 -5.27 0.91
CA THR A 25 -12.89 -5.63 -0.47
C THR A 25 -12.06 -4.91 -1.54
N ARG A 26 -11.39 -3.80 -1.20
CA ARG A 26 -10.47 -3.10 -2.10
C ARG A 26 -9.05 -3.66 -2.06
N LEU A 27 -8.67 -4.31 -0.97
CA LEU A 27 -7.35 -4.90 -0.78
C LEU A 27 -7.32 -6.32 -1.34
N ASP A 28 -7.30 -6.43 -2.68
CA ASP A 28 -7.12 -7.73 -3.32
C ASP A 28 -5.73 -8.33 -3.01
N PRO A 29 -5.54 -9.66 -3.18
CA PRO A 29 -4.29 -10.31 -2.82
C PRO A 29 -3.06 -9.76 -3.55
N LEU A 30 -3.23 -9.17 -4.74
CA LEU A 30 -2.14 -8.59 -5.50
C LEU A 30 -1.73 -7.25 -4.90
N LEU A 31 -2.70 -6.37 -4.65
CA LEU A 31 -2.43 -5.10 -3.97
C LEU A 31 -1.81 -5.34 -2.59
N ARG A 32 -2.27 -6.32 -1.82
CA ARG A 32 -1.68 -6.67 -0.50
C ARG A 32 -0.19 -7.04 -0.60
N ARG A 33 0.20 -7.80 -1.63
CA ARG A 33 1.62 -8.16 -1.85
C ARG A 33 2.46 -6.92 -2.14
N VAL A 34 1.98 -6.04 -3.03
CA VAL A 34 2.68 -4.79 -3.35
C VAL A 34 2.80 -3.90 -2.12
N LEU A 35 1.72 -3.73 -1.35
CA LEU A 35 1.74 -2.95 -0.11
C LEU A 35 2.77 -3.50 0.88
N HIS A 36 2.81 -4.83 1.06
CA HIS A 36 3.80 -5.47 1.93
C HIS A 36 5.23 -5.28 1.42
N GLY A 37 5.46 -5.42 0.11
CA GLY A 37 6.75 -5.15 -0.52
C GLY A 37 7.21 -3.71 -0.33
N LEU A 38 6.28 -2.74 -0.28
CA LEU A 38 6.55 -1.33 0.05
C LEU A 38 6.71 -1.07 1.56
N GLY A 39 6.79 -2.11 2.39
CA GLY A 39 6.95 -2.00 3.84
C GLY A 39 5.67 -1.58 4.58
N ALA A 40 4.50 -1.62 3.94
CA ALA A 40 3.25 -1.28 4.59
C ALA A 40 2.72 -2.43 5.46
N ARG A 41 2.22 -2.08 6.65
CA ARG A 41 1.51 -3.00 7.53
C ARG A 41 0.02 -2.96 7.22
N VAL A 42 -0.59 -4.13 7.02
CA VAL A 42 -2.02 -4.28 6.77
C VAL A 42 -2.63 -5.13 7.88
N GLU A 43 -3.45 -4.50 8.72
CA GLU A 43 -4.03 -5.13 9.90
C GLU A 43 -5.56 -5.03 9.87
N PRO A 44 -6.30 -6.09 10.28
CA PRO A 44 -7.73 -6.00 10.48
C PRO A 44 -8.08 -4.86 11.45
N PHE A 45 -9.06 -4.03 11.08
CA PHE A 45 -9.56 -2.99 11.98
C PHE A 45 -10.89 -3.43 12.60
N GLU A 46 -10.95 -3.35 13.93
CA GLU A 46 -12.16 -3.65 14.70
C GLU A 46 -12.84 -2.36 15.17
N TRP A 47 -14.11 -2.24 14.82
CA TRP A 47 -14.95 -1.15 15.30
C TRP A 47 -15.31 -1.36 16.77
N ARG A 48 -15.05 -0.37 17.61
CA ARG A 48 -15.44 -0.41 19.03
C ARG A 48 -16.79 0.27 19.22
N GLY A 49 -17.80 -0.48 19.64
CA GLY A 49 -19.12 0.05 20.00
C GLY A 49 -20.02 0.45 18.81
N ILE A 50 -19.61 0.19 17.57
CA ILE A 50 -20.42 0.40 16.36
C ILE A 50 -20.23 -0.75 15.38
N ILE A 51 -21.26 -1.06 14.59
CA ILE A 51 -21.16 -1.97 13.45
C ILE A 51 -20.74 -1.15 12.24
N GLY A 52 -19.53 -1.37 11.76
CA GLY A 52 -19.01 -0.74 10.53
C GLY A 52 -18.63 -1.78 9.48
N PRO A 53 -18.36 -1.33 8.24
CA PRO A 53 -17.92 -2.23 7.17
C PRO A 53 -16.57 -2.87 7.52
N ALA A 54 -16.29 -4.04 6.93
CA ALA A 54 -14.98 -4.68 7.06
C ALA A 54 -13.90 -3.80 6.41
N VAL A 55 -13.04 -3.23 7.25
CA VAL A 55 -11.90 -2.40 6.83
C VAL A 55 -10.61 -2.97 7.41
N ASP A 56 -9.53 -2.73 6.70
CA ASP A 56 -8.17 -2.98 7.18
C ASP A 56 -7.49 -1.62 7.38
N ARG A 57 -6.70 -1.53 8.43
CA ARG A 57 -5.79 -0.41 8.68
C ARG A 57 -4.53 -0.68 7.86
N VAL A 58 -4.19 0.25 6.98
CA VAL A 58 -2.93 0.28 6.25
C VAL A 58 -2.06 1.36 6.89
N GLY A 59 -0.92 0.96 7.45
CA GLY A 59 0.13 1.84 7.93
C GLY A 59 1.32 1.80 6.98
N GLY A 60 1.77 2.95 6.48
CA GLY A 60 3.00 3.03 5.70
C GLY A 60 4.24 2.74 6.53
N PRO A 61 5.38 2.47 5.87
CA PRO A 61 6.64 2.32 6.57
C PRO A 61 6.94 3.61 7.34
N THR A 62 7.49 3.46 8.54
CA THR A 62 8.18 4.56 9.22
C THR A 62 9.33 5.02 8.31
N MET A 63 9.65 6.32 8.28
CA MET A 63 10.63 6.88 7.33
C MET A 63 12.02 6.20 7.37
N HIS A 64 12.35 5.48 8.44
CA HIS A 64 13.58 4.69 8.60
C HIS A 64 13.48 3.24 8.12
N ASP A 65 12.28 2.74 7.85
CA ASP A 65 11.99 1.34 7.51
C ASP A 65 11.40 1.19 6.10
N ALA A 66 11.43 2.26 5.30
CA ALA A 66 10.97 2.19 3.93
C ALA A 66 12.00 1.41 3.09
N PRO A 67 11.56 0.45 2.28
CA PRO A 67 12.48 -0.33 1.46
C PRO A 67 13.03 0.53 0.31
N ASP A 68 14.31 0.35 0.00
CA ASP A 68 14.96 1.00 -1.13
C ASP A 68 14.68 0.28 -2.46
N TYR A 69 14.15 -0.94 -2.39
CA TYR A 69 13.82 -1.78 -3.55
C TYR A 69 12.58 -2.65 -3.29
N LEU A 70 11.86 -3.00 -4.35
CA LEU A 70 10.94 -4.13 -4.37
C LEU A 70 11.67 -5.37 -4.85
N ASP A 71 11.48 -6.49 -4.17
CA ASP A 71 11.92 -7.80 -4.65
C ASP A 71 11.22 -8.18 -5.96
N ALA A 72 11.72 -9.22 -6.65
CA ALA A 72 11.18 -9.63 -7.95
C ALA A 72 9.68 -9.96 -7.89
N ASP A 73 9.24 -10.65 -6.83
CA ASP A 73 7.84 -11.01 -6.62
C ASP A 73 6.95 -9.76 -6.41
N GLY A 74 7.43 -8.78 -5.63
CA GLY A 74 6.75 -7.51 -5.38
C GLY A 74 6.73 -6.61 -6.61
N ALA A 75 7.82 -6.58 -7.37
CA ALA A 75 7.94 -5.84 -8.62
C ALA A 75 7.01 -6.42 -9.69
N GLU A 76 6.98 -7.74 -9.87
CA GLU A 76 6.04 -8.41 -10.77
C GLU A 76 4.60 -8.13 -10.38
N ALA A 77 4.28 -8.23 -9.08
CA ALA A 77 2.95 -7.92 -8.57
C ALA A 77 2.54 -6.46 -8.84
N LEU A 78 3.49 -5.51 -8.74
CA LEU A 78 3.26 -4.11 -9.08
C LEU A 78 2.98 -3.96 -10.57
N ILE A 79 3.79 -4.55 -11.44
CA ILE A 79 3.56 -4.50 -12.89
C ILE A 79 2.19 -5.07 -13.27
N GLU A 80 1.82 -6.22 -12.72
CA GLU A 80 0.51 -6.82 -12.97
C GLU A 80 -0.63 -5.89 -12.50
N LEU A 81 -0.47 -5.24 -11.34
CA LEU A 81 -1.44 -4.29 -10.81
C LEU A 81 -1.60 -3.08 -11.74
N LEU A 82 -0.50 -2.51 -12.21
CA LEU A 82 -0.48 -1.36 -13.12
C LEU A 82 -1.11 -1.71 -14.48
N GLN A 83 -0.83 -2.89 -15.04
CA GLN A 83 -1.45 -3.38 -16.28
C GLN A 83 -2.97 -3.56 -16.14
N ARG A 84 -3.42 -4.12 -15.01
CA ARG A 84 -4.86 -4.25 -14.70
C ARG A 84 -5.55 -2.90 -14.59
N MET A 85 -4.85 -1.84 -14.20
CA MET A 85 -5.42 -0.49 -14.20
C MET A 85 -5.46 0.13 -15.58
N GLU A 86 -4.36 0.03 -16.34
CA GLU A 86 -4.29 0.55 -17.71
C GLU A 86 -5.42 -0.03 -18.57
N SER A 87 -5.64 -1.35 -18.49
CA SER A 87 -6.71 -2.06 -19.22
C SER A 87 -8.14 -1.65 -18.84
N ARG A 88 -8.37 -1.07 -17.66
CA ARG A 88 -9.71 -0.60 -17.23
C ARG A 88 -10.04 0.80 -17.73
N GLY A 89 -9.05 1.52 -18.27
CA GLY A 89 -9.19 2.93 -18.64
C GLY A 89 -9.14 3.86 -17.42
N GLY A 90 -8.69 5.10 -17.64
CA GLY A 90 -8.57 6.11 -16.58
C GLY A 90 -7.37 5.94 -15.65
N ALA A 91 -6.33 5.22 -16.08
CA ALA A 91 -5.08 5.13 -15.32
C ALA A 91 -4.38 6.50 -15.27
N PRO A 92 -3.83 6.90 -14.12
CA PRO A 92 -3.00 8.11 -14.01
C PRO A 92 -1.80 8.08 -14.96
N ARG A 93 -1.32 9.26 -15.35
CA ARG A 93 -0.16 9.41 -16.25
C ARG A 93 1.09 8.66 -15.74
N TRP A 94 1.32 8.64 -14.44
CA TRP A 94 2.49 7.96 -13.85
C TRP A 94 2.46 6.44 -14.08
N VAL A 95 1.27 5.83 -14.14
CA VAL A 95 1.10 4.40 -14.43
C VAL A 95 1.57 4.08 -15.83
N HIS A 96 1.13 4.88 -16.81
CA HIS A 96 1.57 4.73 -18.19
C HIS A 96 3.08 4.95 -18.34
N GLN A 97 3.65 5.90 -17.59
CA GLN A 97 5.09 6.14 -17.59
C GLN A 97 5.86 4.92 -17.05
N MET A 98 5.46 4.37 -15.90
CA MET A 98 6.09 3.15 -15.35
C MET A 98 5.98 1.97 -16.31
N LEU A 99 4.79 1.71 -16.87
CA LEU A 99 4.60 0.62 -17.85
C LEU A 99 5.39 0.84 -19.13
N SER A 100 5.55 2.08 -19.58
CA SER A 100 6.40 2.40 -20.73
C SER A 100 7.88 2.12 -20.44
N SER A 101 8.39 2.52 -19.26
CA SER A 101 9.75 2.22 -18.83
C SER A 101 10.00 0.71 -18.69
N HIS A 102 9.00 -0.02 -18.17
CA HIS A 102 9.05 -1.48 -18.09
C HIS A 102 9.17 -2.12 -19.48
N ARG A 103 8.32 -1.71 -20.44
CA ARG A 103 8.38 -2.20 -21.82
C ARG A 103 9.70 -1.87 -22.53
N ALA A 104 10.34 -0.76 -22.15
CA ALA A 104 11.66 -0.38 -22.64
C ALA A 104 12.82 -1.14 -21.97
N GLY A 105 12.55 -1.97 -20.95
CA GLY A 105 13.55 -2.72 -20.21
C GLY A 105 14.40 -1.86 -19.26
N ALA A 106 13.89 -0.70 -18.85
CA ALA A 106 14.63 0.28 -18.04
C ALA A 106 14.09 0.44 -16.60
N LEU A 107 13.03 -0.29 -16.24
CA LEU A 107 12.40 -0.18 -14.92
C LEU A 107 12.87 -1.23 -13.91
N LEU A 108 13.18 -2.44 -14.40
CA LEU A 108 13.61 -3.55 -13.56
C LEU A 108 15.11 -3.75 -13.71
N GLU A 109 15.74 -4.08 -12.60
CA GLU A 109 17.12 -4.55 -12.57
C GLU A 109 17.23 -5.95 -13.17
N ARG A 110 18.47 -6.39 -13.41
CA ARG A 110 18.74 -7.67 -14.06
C ARG A 110 18.20 -8.88 -13.28
N ASP A 111 18.06 -8.76 -11.97
CA ASP A 111 17.50 -9.77 -11.08
C ASP A 111 15.97 -9.70 -10.94
N GLY A 112 15.32 -8.76 -11.64
CA GLY A 112 13.87 -8.54 -11.61
C GLY A 112 13.39 -7.62 -10.49
N THR A 113 14.30 -7.09 -9.67
CA THR A 113 13.95 -6.10 -8.63
C THR A 113 13.64 -4.73 -9.22
N LEU A 114 12.95 -3.90 -8.45
CA LEU A 114 12.65 -2.51 -8.82
C LEU A 114 13.26 -1.56 -7.77
N GLU A 115 14.20 -0.71 -8.19
CA GLU A 115 14.76 0.32 -7.32
C GLU A 115 13.72 1.43 -7.07
N LEU A 116 13.50 1.76 -5.80
CA LEU A 116 12.67 2.88 -5.36
C LEU A 116 13.53 4.14 -5.12
N GLY A 117 14.84 3.96 -4.93
CA GLY A 117 15.83 5.02 -4.78
C GLY A 117 15.86 5.65 -3.39
N ASP A 118 14.71 6.04 -2.85
CA ASP A 118 14.60 6.58 -1.49
C ASP A 118 13.25 6.27 -0.81
N ALA A 119 13.23 6.44 0.52
CA ALA A 119 12.07 6.24 1.38
C ALA A 119 10.85 7.10 1.00
N GLY A 120 11.09 8.27 0.40
CA GLY A 120 10.06 9.17 -0.10
C GLY A 120 9.33 8.59 -1.32
N THR A 121 10.05 7.95 -2.24
CA THR A 121 9.45 7.27 -3.40
C THR A 121 8.56 6.10 -2.97
N ALA A 122 9.01 5.25 -2.04
CA ALA A 122 8.21 4.14 -1.51
C ALA A 122 6.92 4.66 -0.85
N SER A 123 7.04 5.72 -0.05
CA SER A 123 5.91 6.37 0.62
C SER A 123 4.94 7.04 -0.36
N TRP A 124 5.47 7.69 -1.40
CA TRP A 124 4.68 8.29 -2.47
C TRP A 124 3.90 7.23 -3.24
N LEU A 125 4.57 6.16 -3.67
CA LEU A 125 3.96 5.07 -4.42
C LEU A 125 2.86 4.39 -3.59
N LEU A 126 3.12 4.15 -2.30
CA LEU A 126 2.13 3.66 -1.37
C LEU A 126 0.89 4.56 -1.34
N GLY A 127 1.09 5.87 -1.15
CA GLY A 127 0.02 6.86 -1.12
C GLY A 127 -0.79 6.88 -2.43
N GLU A 128 -0.12 6.85 -3.57
CA GLU A 128 -0.77 6.82 -4.88
C GLU A 128 -1.59 5.54 -5.05
N LEU A 129 -1.03 4.36 -4.73
CA LEU A 129 -1.72 3.08 -4.83
C LEU A 129 -3.00 3.03 -4.00
N LEU A 130 -2.99 3.62 -2.80
CA LEU A 130 -4.16 3.69 -1.92
C LEU A 130 -5.23 4.70 -2.40
N ARG A 131 -4.83 5.71 -3.18
CA ARG A 131 -5.74 6.71 -3.77
C ARG A 131 -6.38 6.23 -5.06
N LEU A 132 -5.86 5.16 -5.67
CA LEU A 132 -6.44 4.61 -6.87
C LEU A 132 -7.89 4.16 -6.64
N PRO A 133 -8.77 4.34 -7.63
CA PRO A 133 -10.13 3.83 -7.55
C PRO A 133 -10.07 2.29 -7.43
N GLY A 134 -10.30 1.79 -6.22
CA GLY A 134 -10.45 0.35 -5.99
C GLY A 134 -11.60 -0.19 -6.84
N ARG A 135 -11.58 -1.50 -7.14
CA ARG A 135 -12.62 -2.23 -7.88
C ARG A 135 -14.02 -1.78 -7.43
N GLN A 136 -14.62 -0.81 -8.13
CA GLN A 136 -16.05 -0.62 -8.11
C GLN A 136 -16.59 -1.59 -9.14
N ARG A 137 -16.98 -2.77 -8.67
CA ARG A 137 -17.93 -3.60 -9.41
C ARG A 137 -19.18 -2.74 -9.55
N MET A 138 -19.46 -2.26 -10.75
CA MET A 138 -20.84 -1.91 -11.09
C MET A 138 -21.65 -3.20 -10.90
N ALA A 139 -22.69 -3.06 -10.09
CA ALA A 139 -23.65 -4.11 -9.76
C ALA A 139 -24.33 -4.65 -11.02
#